data_AF-A0A292QRX3-F1
#
_entry.id   AF-A0A292QRX3-F1
#
_cell.length_a   1.000
_cell.length_b   1.000
_cell.length_c   1.000
_cell.angle_alpha   90.00
_cell.angle_beta   90.00
_cell.angle_gamma   90.00
#
_symmetry.space_group_name_H-M   'P 1'
#
loop_
_entity.id
_entity.type
_entity.pdbx_description
1 polymer ?
#
loop_
_entity_poly.entity_id
_entity_poly.type
_entity_poly.pdbx_seq_one_letter_code
_entity_poly.pdbx_strand_id
1 'polypeptide(L)'
;MLEQMNENKSTFDLTSRSAFSNENDTFTSRSFAALLAKNNVPASHKRIADNYLIIKKVFKFQACMSRISNVEKSLLEKYDFNILEFTTMKQMYDELALLQKWSSSEDENLRADSDNILLIRVKELKFLEASRYASVSNEIYNGYKALEQYLKEISKFQTVQTLRTFNF
;
A
#
# COMPACT_ATOMS: atom_id res chain seq x y z
N MET A 1 45.40 28.48 -27.68
CA MET A 1 44.50 29.21 -26.77
C MET A 1 43.11 29.16 -27.38
N LEU A 2 42.14 28.60 -26.64
CA LEU A 2 40.69 28.53 -26.89
C LEU A 2 40.24 27.68 -28.10
N GLU A 3 39.21 26.82 -28.07
CA GLU A 3 38.19 26.55 -27.04
C GLU A 3 37.53 25.18 -27.34
N GLN A 4 37.11 24.48 -26.29
CA GLN A 4 36.32 23.26 -26.36
C GLN A 4 34.90 23.57 -26.84
N MET A 5 34.50 23.07 -28.01
CA MET A 5 33.09 23.05 -28.41
C MET A 5 32.42 21.80 -27.83
N ASN A 6 31.72 22.05 -26.72
CA ASN A 6 30.93 21.14 -25.93
C ASN A 6 29.75 20.59 -26.77
N GLU A 7 29.61 19.26 -26.85
CA GLU A 7 28.46 18.58 -27.46
C GLU A 7 27.20 18.80 -26.60
N ASN A 8 26.39 19.82 -26.91
CA ASN A 8 25.02 19.90 -26.41
C ASN A 8 24.11 19.01 -27.26
N LYS A 9 24.14 17.69 -27.02
CA LYS A 9 23.03 16.80 -27.37
C LYS A 9 21.91 17.03 -26.35
N SER A 10 20.91 17.80 -26.74
CA SER A 10 19.66 17.94 -26.00
C SER A 10 18.94 16.59 -25.92
N THR A 11 19.17 15.86 -24.83
CA THR A 11 18.27 14.78 -24.39
C THR A 11 17.00 15.42 -23.85
N PHE A 12 16.10 15.80 -24.75
CA PHE A 12 14.73 16.16 -24.40
C PHE A 12 13.97 14.88 -24.09
N ASP A 13 14.13 14.38 -22.85
CA ASP A 13 13.36 13.26 -22.33
C ASP A 13 11.96 13.74 -21.93
N LEU A 14 11.02 13.62 -22.88
CA LEU A 14 9.60 13.93 -22.77
C LEU A 14 8.82 12.99 -21.83
N THR A 15 9.49 12.11 -21.08
CA THR A 15 8.87 11.29 -20.03
C THR A 15 9.44 11.55 -18.64
N SER A 16 10.22 12.62 -18.49
CA SER A 16 10.67 13.11 -17.19
C SER A 16 9.46 13.43 -16.31
N ARG A 17 9.20 12.50 -15.37
CA ARG A 17 8.46 12.64 -14.11
C ARG A 17 7.47 13.79 -14.11
N SER A 18 6.19 13.45 -14.21
CA SER A 18 5.09 14.36 -13.93
C SER A 18 5.42 15.34 -12.82
N ALA A 19 5.21 16.63 -13.08
CA ALA A 19 5.50 17.74 -12.18
C ALA A 19 4.76 17.69 -10.83
N PHE A 20 4.00 16.62 -10.57
CA PHE A 20 3.27 16.34 -9.34
C PHE A 20 3.86 15.16 -8.54
N SER A 21 4.85 14.44 -9.05
CA SER A 21 5.53 13.37 -8.32
C SER A 21 6.69 13.92 -7.48
N ASN A 22 6.38 14.46 -6.30
CA ASN A 22 7.38 14.98 -5.38
C ASN A 22 8.07 13.83 -4.61
N GLU A 23 9.41 13.79 -4.59
CA GLU A 23 10.16 12.81 -3.78
C GLU A 23 9.83 12.92 -2.27
N ASN A 24 9.37 14.09 -1.84
CA ASN A 24 8.87 14.35 -0.49
C ASN A 24 7.67 13.48 -0.09
N ASP A 25 6.83 13.03 -1.02
CA ASP A 25 5.69 12.14 -0.72
C ASP A 25 6.15 10.74 -0.32
N THR A 26 7.32 10.31 -0.77
CA THR A 26 7.91 9.02 -0.36
C THR A 26 8.41 9.06 1.09
N PHE A 27 8.90 10.22 1.54
CA PHE A 27 9.37 10.41 2.90
C PHE A 27 8.21 10.47 3.91
N THR A 28 7.14 11.20 3.60
CA THR A 28 5.95 11.31 4.46
C THR A 28 5.19 9.99 4.59
N SER A 29 5.03 9.27 3.49
CA SER A 29 4.32 7.98 3.47
C SER A 29 5.05 6.91 4.29
N ARG A 30 6.35 6.71 4.09
CA ARG A 30 7.13 5.78 4.94
C ARG A 30 7.07 6.15 6.41
N SER A 31 7.16 7.43 6.72
CA SER A 31 7.11 7.93 8.10
C SER A 31 5.78 7.61 8.77
N PHE A 32 4.64 7.81 8.08
CA PHE A 32 3.33 7.53 8.65
C PHE A 32 3.08 6.03 8.82
N ALA A 33 3.46 5.22 7.83
CA ALA A 33 3.37 3.76 7.94
C ALA A 33 4.20 3.23 9.13
N ALA A 34 5.43 3.73 9.30
CA ALA A 34 6.29 3.37 10.43
C ALA A 34 5.69 3.80 11.77
N LEU A 35 5.03 4.96 11.86
CA LEU A 35 4.33 5.39 13.06
C LEU A 35 3.16 4.46 13.40
N LEU A 36 2.34 4.09 12.41
CA LEU A 36 1.26 3.12 12.61
C LEU A 36 1.78 1.73 12.99
N ALA A 37 2.96 1.34 12.48
CA ALA A 37 3.59 0.06 12.81
C ALA A 37 4.23 0.04 14.21
N LYS A 38 4.70 1.20 14.71
CA LYS A 38 5.19 1.36 16.08
C LYS A 38 4.07 1.33 17.12
N ASN A 39 2.88 1.77 16.75
CA ASN A 39 1.69 1.61 17.58
C ASN A 39 1.33 0.13 17.74
N ASN A 40 0.46 -0.19 18.72
CA ASN A 40 0.07 -1.57 18.99
C ASN A 40 -0.71 -2.19 17.81
N VAL A 41 0.01 -2.82 16.87
CA VAL A 41 -0.60 -3.43 15.69
C VAL A 41 -1.30 -4.75 16.08
N PRO A 42 -2.60 -4.90 15.76
CA PRO A 42 -3.36 -6.13 16.01
C PRO A 42 -2.72 -7.37 15.39
N ALA A 43 -2.87 -8.52 16.04
CA ALA A 43 -2.31 -9.79 15.55
C ALA A 43 -2.93 -10.22 14.21
N SER A 44 -4.22 -9.94 14.00
CA SER A 44 -4.94 -10.20 12.74
C SER A 44 -4.31 -9.46 11.57
N HIS A 45 -4.03 -8.16 11.75
CA HIS A 45 -3.37 -7.32 10.75
C HIS A 45 -1.99 -7.86 10.37
N LYS A 46 -1.17 -8.25 11.36
CA LYS A 46 0.16 -8.86 11.11
C LYS A 46 0.05 -10.13 10.28
N ARG A 47 -0.89 -11.02 10.63
CA ARG A 47 -1.14 -12.28 9.89
C ARG A 47 -1.58 -12.01 8.45
N ILE A 48 -2.44 -11.03 8.24
CA ILE A 48 -2.91 -10.63 6.89
C ILE A 48 -1.73 -10.09 6.07
N ALA A 49 -0.91 -9.23 6.64
CA ALA A 49 0.27 -8.66 5.99
C ALA A 49 1.33 -9.72 5.65
N ASP A 50 1.61 -10.62 6.59
CA ASP A 50 2.52 -11.75 6.38
C ASP A 50 2.05 -12.62 5.21
N ASN A 51 0.76 -13.02 5.20
CA ASN A 51 0.17 -13.79 4.10
C ASN A 51 0.27 -13.07 2.76
N TYR A 52 0.00 -11.77 2.74
CA TYR A 52 0.14 -10.95 1.54
C TYR A 52 1.57 -10.99 0.99
N LEU A 53 2.58 -10.73 1.82
CA LEU A 53 3.98 -10.67 1.38
C LEU A 53 4.54 -12.03 0.97
N ILE A 54 4.18 -13.12 1.67
CA ILE A 54 4.58 -14.47 1.26
C ILE A 54 4.03 -14.77 -0.14
N ILE A 55 2.74 -14.56 -0.36
CA ILE A 55 2.11 -14.83 -1.66
C ILE A 55 2.75 -13.95 -2.74
N LYS A 56 2.99 -12.67 -2.44
CA LYS A 56 3.69 -11.74 -3.35
C LYS A 56 5.06 -12.29 -3.76
N LYS A 57 5.84 -12.75 -2.79
CA LYS A 57 7.22 -13.23 -2.98
C LYS A 57 7.28 -14.53 -3.78
N VAL A 58 6.37 -15.47 -3.51
CA VAL A 58 6.38 -16.80 -4.13
C VAL A 58 5.71 -16.80 -5.51
N PHE A 59 4.57 -16.11 -5.64
CA PHE A 59 3.69 -16.26 -6.81
C PHE A 59 3.56 -15.00 -7.69
N LYS A 60 4.13 -13.86 -7.27
CA LYS A 60 4.03 -12.56 -7.99
C LYS A 60 2.59 -12.20 -8.44
N PHE A 61 1.60 -12.67 -7.68
CA PHE A 61 0.15 -12.50 -7.91
C PHE A 61 -0.43 -12.91 -9.27
N GLN A 62 0.30 -13.62 -10.13
CA GLN A 62 -0.22 -14.04 -11.43
C GLN A 62 -1.45 -14.98 -11.34
N ALA A 63 -1.65 -15.62 -10.18
CA ALA A 63 -2.75 -16.56 -9.92
C ALA A 63 -3.99 -15.93 -9.26
N CYS A 64 -4.00 -14.63 -8.91
CA CYS A 64 -5.07 -14.02 -8.13
C CYS A 64 -5.57 -12.70 -8.75
N MET A 65 -6.48 -12.81 -9.73
CA MET A 65 -7.13 -11.66 -10.39
C MET A 65 -8.60 -11.47 -9.96
N SER A 66 -9.01 -11.98 -8.80
CA SER A 66 -10.41 -11.82 -8.36
C SER A 66 -10.67 -10.40 -7.86
N ARG A 67 -11.64 -9.73 -8.49
CA ARG A 67 -12.20 -8.46 -7.98
C ARG A 67 -12.97 -8.70 -6.69
N ILE A 68 -13.15 -7.64 -5.92
CA ILE A 68 -14.09 -7.66 -4.79
C ILE A 68 -15.52 -7.91 -5.30
N SER A 69 -16.29 -8.65 -4.53
CA SER A 69 -17.70 -8.97 -4.75
C SER A 69 -18.60 -7.82 -4.32
N ASN A 70 -19.86 -7.87 -4.71
CA ASN A 70 -20.85 -6.87 -4.30
C ASN A 70 -21.05 -6.85 -2.78
N VAL A 71 -20.95 -8.00 -2.10
CA VAL A 71 -21.06 -8.09 -0.64
C VAL A 71 -19.90 -7.37 0.04
N GLU A 72 -18.67 -7.60 -0.43
CA GLU A 72 -17.48 -6.90 0.06
C GLU A 72 -17.59 -5.39 -0.20
N LYS A 73 -18.10 -4.99 -1.37
CA LYS A 73 -18.32 -3.58 -1.71
C LYS A 73 -19.35 -2.92 -0.78
N SER A 74 -20.47 -3.59 -0.50
CA SER A 74 -21.47 -3.08 0.44
C SER A 74 -20.93 -2.92 1.87
N LEU A 75 -19.98 -3.77 2.28
CA LEU A 75 -19.30 -3.60 3.58
C LEU A 75 -18.42 -2.35 3.60
N LEU A 76 -17.72 -2.03 2.52
CA LEU A 76 -16.97 -0.77 2.42
C LEU A 76 -17.91 0.44 2.45
N GLU A 77 -19.00 0.39 1.68
CA GLU A 77 -20.01 1.46 1.60
C GLU A 77 -20.68 1.72 2.96
N LYS A 78 -20.91 0.68 3.78
CA LYS A 78 -21.44 0.80 5.16
C LYS A 78 -20.61 1.73 6.05
N TYR A 79 -19.31 1.87 5.77
CA TYR A 79 -18.36 2.67 6.54
C TYR A 79 -17.79 3.86 5.76
N ASP A 80 -18.45 4.24 4.65
CA ASP A 80 -18.03 5.35 3.78
C ASP A 80 -16.61 5.18 3.19
N PHE A 81 -16.19 3.93 3.01
CA PHE A 81 -14.89 3.61 2.42
C PHE A 81 -14.99 3.53 0.89
N ASN A 82 -14.18 4.32 0.21
CA ASN A 82 -14.02 4.23 -1.24
C ASN A 82 -13.29 2.94 -1.61
N ILE A 83 -13.51 2.42 -2.82
CA ILE A 83 -12.64 1.35 -3.35
C ILE A 83 -11.20 1.87 -3.49
N LEU A 84 -10.23 0.98 -3.32
CA LEU A 84 -8.81 1.34 -3.18
C LEU A 84 -8.27 2.16 -4.36
N GLU A 85 -8.79 1.93 -5.57
CA GLU A 85 -8.43 2.65 -6.78
C GLU A 85 -8.80 4.14 -6.74
N PHE A 86 -9.78 4.54 -5.92
CA PHE A 86 -10.21 5.92 -5.73
C PHE A 86 -9.81 6.49 -4.36
N THR A 87 -8.90 5.82 -3.64
CA THR A 87 -8.43 6.26 -2.33
C THR A 87 -7.10 7.01 -2.46
N THR A 88 -6.97 8.16 -1.82
CA THR A 88 -5.70 8.91 -1.71
C THR A 88 -4.80 8.32 -0.61
N MET A 89 -3.49 8.61 -0.64
CA MET A 89 -2.58 8.19 0.44
C MET A 89 -3.05 8.62 1.84
N LYS A 90 -3.52 9.87 1.99
CA LYS A 90 -4.01 10.37 3.29
C LYS A 90 -5.22 9.59 3.77
N GLN A 91 -6.23 9.42 2.91
CA GLN A 91 -7.43 8.66 3.26
C GLN A 91 -7.08 7.22 3.65
N MET A 92 -6.19 6.56 2.91
CA MET A 92 -5.77 5.20 3.24
C MET A 92 -5.12 5.13 4.63
N TYR A 93 -4.28 6.10 4.98
CA TYR A 93 -3.66 6.13 6.31
C TYR A 93 -4.66 6.40 7.44
N ASP A 94 -5.62 7.29 7.21
CA ASP A 94 -6.72 7.56 8.15
C ASP A 94 -7.58 6.29 8.36
N GLU A 95 -7.91 5.58 7.27
CA GLU A 95 -8.62 4.30 7.30
C GLU A 95 -7.82 3.23 8.07
N LEU A 96 -6.52 3.08 7.80
CA LEU A 96 -5.68 2.10 8.49
C LEU A 96 -5.59 2.34 10.00
N ALA A 97 -5.48 3.61 10.41
CA ALA A 97 -5.51 3.99 11.82
C ALA A 97 -6.85 3.62 12.47
N LEU A 98 -7.96 3.84 11.74
CA LEU A 98 -9.30 3.49 12.19
C LEU A 98 -9.47 1.97 12.35
N LEU A 99 -8.99 1.19 11.37
CA LEU A 99 -9.02 -0.28 11.43
C LEU A 99 -8.18 -0.83 12.59
N GLN A 100 -7.00 -0.24 12.88
CA GLN A 100 -6.22 -0.65 14.07
C GLN A 100 -7.00 -0.43 15.37
N LYS A 101 -7.70 0.70 15.47
CA LYS A 101 -8.55 1.02 16.62
C LYS A 101 -9.72 0.04 16.72
N TRP A 102 -10.42 -0.22 15.62
CA TRP A 102 -11.57 -1.13 15.58
C TRP A 102 -11.21 -2.57 15.89
N SER A 103 -10.06 -3.03 15.41
CA SER A 103 -9.55 -4.38 15.71
C SER A 103 -9.24 -4.60 17.20
N SER A 104 -9.05 -3.51 17.95
CA SER A 104 -8.82 -3.53 19.40
C SER A 104 -10.08 -3.17 20.20
N SER A 105 -11.23 -3.02 19.53
CA SER A 105 -12.51 -2.73 20.18
C SER A 105 -13.03 -3.92 20.98
N GLU A 106 -13.83 -3.64 22.00
CA GLU A 106 -14.59 -4.64 22.75
C GLU A 106 -15.81 -5.14 21.94
N ASP A 107 -16.26 -4.36 20.97
CA ASP A 107 -17.32 -4.76 20.03
C ASP A 107 -16.78 -5.81 19.04
N GLU A 108 -17.28 -7.04 19.20
CA GLU A 108 -16.90 -8.18 18.37
C GLU A 108 -17.26 -7.99 16.89
N ASN A 109 -18.41 -7.39 16.60
CA ASN A 109 -18.83 -7.14 15.22
C ASN A 109 -17.91 -6.10 14.57
N LEU A 110 -17.58 -5.03 15.30
CA LEU A 110 -16.69 -3.99 14.79
C LEU A 110 -15.27 -4.51 14.56
N ARG A 111 -14.78 -5.40 15.44
CA ARG A 111 -13.49 -6.08 15.28
C ARG A 111 -13.49 -7.00 14.07
N ALA A 112 -14.54 -7.79 13.88
CA ALA A 112 -14.70 -8.66 12.72
C ALA A 112 -14.80 -7.87 11.41
N ASP A 113 -15.60 -6.81 11.39
CA ASP A 113 -15.73 -5.92 10.23
C ASP A 113 -14.39 -5.26 9.89
N SER A 114 -13.61 -4.84 10.90
CA SER A 114 -12.26 -4.31 10.68
C SER A 114 -11.33 -5.31 9.99
N ASP A 115 -11.28 -6.55 10.50
CA ASP A 115 -10.46 -7.61 9.91
C ASP A 115 -10.91 -7.93 8.47
N ASN A 116 -12.22 -7.99 8.24
CA ASN A 116 -12.81 -8.23 6.92
C ASN A 116 -12.48 -7.09 5.94
N ILE A 117 -12.56 -5.83 6.37
CA ILE A 117 -12.20 -4.70 5.53
C ILE A 117 -10.72 -4.75 5.15
N LEU A 118 -9.82 -5.09 6.09
CA LEU A 118 -8.40 -5.21 5.74
C LEU A 118 -8.15 -6.35 4.73
N LEU A 119 -8.88 -7.46 4.83
CA LEU A 119 -8.83 -8.53 3.83
C LEU A 119 -9.31 -8.06 2.46
N ILE A 120 -10.39 -7.27 2.42
CA ILE A 120 -10.91 -6.64 1.19
C ILE A 120 -9.84 -5.73 0.59
N ARG A 121 -9.22 -4.86 1.39
CA ARG A 121 -8.12 -3.96 0.96
C ARG A 121 -6.96 -4.72 0.34
N VAL A 122 -6.55 -5.84 0.96
CA VAL A 122 -5.51 -6.72 0.42
C VAL A 122 -5.94 -7.36 -0.90
N LYS A 123 -7.21 -7.75 -1.05
CA LYS A 123 -7.74 -8.30 -2.29
C LYS A 123 -7.75 -7.27 -3.42
N GLU A 124 -8.18 -6.04 -3.14
CA GLU A 124 -8.09 -4.91 -4.08
C GLU A 124 -6.63 -4.64 -4.50
N LEU A 125 -5.70 -4.63 -3.54
CA LEU A 125 -4.28 -4.41 -3.81
C LEU A 125 -3.70 -5.51 -4.72
N LYS A 126 -4.01 -6.78 -4.46
CA LYS A 126 -3.61 -7.91 -5.32
C LYS A 126 -4.15 -7.73 -6.74
N PHE A 127 -5.41 -7.33 -6.88
CA PHE A 127 -6.03 -7.09 -8.18
C PHE A 127 -5.32 -5.96 -8.93
N LEU A 128 -5.03 -4.83 -8.28
CA LEU A 128 -4.32 -3.70 -8.89
C LEU A 128 -2.90 -4.08 -9.33
N GLU A 129 -2.16 -4.82 -8.48
CA GLU A 129 -0.81 -5.27 -8.83
C GLU A 129 -0.79 -6.27 -9.99
N ALA A 130 -1.74 -7.21 -10.02
CA ALA A 130 -1.84 -8.21 -11.08
C ALA A 130 -2.30 -7.59 -12.40
N SER A 131 -3.19 -6.59 -12.35
CA SER A 131 -3.81 -6.03 -13.54
C SER A 131 -2.86 -5.13 -14.33
N ARG A 132 -1.87 -4.47 -13.72
CA ARG A 132 -0.97 -3.45 -14.34
C ARG A 132 -1.65 -2.30 -15.10
N TYR A 133 -2.96 -2.37 -15.32
CA TYR A 133 -3.85 -1.34 -15.81
C TYR A 133 -4.60 -0.80 -14.59
N ALA A 134 -4.11 0.27 -13.96
CA ALA A 134 -5.01 1.12 -13.20
C ALA A 134 -5.97 1.72 -14.24
N SER A 135 -7.28 1.52 -14.06
CA SER A 135 -8.31 2.13 -14.90
C SER A 135 -8.23 3.65 -14.82
N VAL A 136 -7.72 4.16 -13.70
CA VAL A 136 -7.46 5.58 -13.44
C VAL A 136 -5.96 5.87 -13.46
N SER A 137 -5.49 6.51 -14.53
CA SER A 137 -4.17 7.13 -14.61
C SER A 137 -4.16 8.47 -13.86
N ASN A 138 -4.45 8.48 -12.56
CA ASN A 138 -4.42 9.69 -11.74
C ASN A 138 -3.46 9.53 -10.57
N GLU A 139 -2.43 10.37 -10.55
CA GLU A 139 -1.34 10.35 -9.57
C GLU A 139 -1.79 10.67 -8.15
N ILE A 140 -2.95 11.31 -8.01
CA ILE A 140 -3.57 11.67 -6.74
C ILE A 140 -4.14 10.43 -6.02
N TYR A 141 -4.72 9.48 -6.75
CA TYR A 141 -5.35 8.29 -6.20
C TYR A 141 -4.35 7.14 -6.10
N ASN A 142 -3.51 7.25 -5.08
CA ASN A 142 -2.34 6.41 -4.85
C ASN A 142 -2.38 5.70 -3.48
N GLY A 143 -3.58 5.53 -2.89
CA GLY A 143 -3.81 4.86 -1.61
C GLY A 143 -3.25 3.44 -1.56
N TYR A 144 -3.23 2.73 -2.69
CA TYR A 144 -2.61 1.40 -2.80
C TYR A 144 -1.13 1.41 -2.37
N LYS A 145 -0.38 2.51 -2.59
CA LYS A 145 1.02 2.64 -2.14
C LYS A 145 1.12 2.73 -0.62
N ALA A 146 0.24 3.50 0.02
CA ALA A 146 0.18 3.60 1.48
C ALA A 146 -0.17 2.26 2.11
N LEU A 147 -1.17 1.55 1.56
CA LEU A 147 -1.53 0.21 2.01
C LEU A 147 -0.35 -0.76 1.88
N GLU A 148 0.31 -0.79 0.72
CA GLU A 148 1.44 -1.68 0.49
C GLU A 148 2.60 -1.38 1.46
N GLN A 149 2.90 -0.09 1.71
CA GLN A 149 3.93 0.31 2.66
C GLN A 149 3.55 -0.10 4.09
N TYR A 150 2.31 0.11 4.50
CA TYR A 150 1.84 -0.33 5.81
C TYR A 150 2.02 -1.83 6.01
N LEU A 151 1.57 -2.66 5.06
CA LEU A 151 1.70 -4.12 5.13
C LEU A 151 3.18 -4.55 5.22
N LYS A 152 4.08 -3.85 4.55
CA LYS A 152 5.54 -4.06 4.65
C LYS A 152 6.04 -3.79 6.08
N GLU A 153 5.70 -2.64 6.65
CA GLU A 153 6.16 -2.22 7.97
C GLU A 153 5.65 -3.12 9.10
N ILE A 154 4.41 -3.61 9.02
CA ILE A 154 3.82 -4.42 10.09
C ILE A 154 4.15 -5.92 9.98
N SER A 155 4.69 -6.36 8.85
CA SER A 155 5.03 -7.76 8.63
C SER A 155 6.38 -8.13 9.23
N LYS A 156 6.47 -9.34 9.79
CA LYS A 156 7.72 -9.90 10.30
C LYS A 156 8.62 -10.46 9.19
N PHE A 157 8.09 -10.68 7.98
CA PHE A 157 8.89 -11.22 6.89
C PHE A 157 9.96 -10.25 6.38
N GLN A 158 9.80 -8.94 6.58
CA GLN A 158 10.88 -7.98 6.33
C GLN A 158 11.97 -8.03 7.40
N THR A 159 11.61 -8.15 8.69
CA THR A 159 12.60 -8.15 9.79
C THR A 159 13.54 -9.35 9.75
N VAL A 160 13.11 -10.52 9.28
CA VAL A 160 13.99 -11.71 9.15
C VAL A 160 15.02 -11.56 8.03
N GLN A 161 14.73 -10.79 6.97
CA GLN A 161 15.76 -10.49 5.95
C GLN A 161 16.75 -9.42 6.44
N THR A 162 16.29 -8.41 7.19
CA THR A 162 17.20 -7.40 7.77
C THR A 162 18.14 -7.99 8.82
N LEU A 163 17.71 -8.99 9.60
CA LEU A 163 18.57 -9.67 10.59
C LEU A 163 19.58 -10.65 9.98
N ARG A 164 19.38 -11.10 8.73
CA ARG A 164 20.36 -11.95 8.04
C ARG A 164 21.47 -11.15 7.35
N THR A 165 21.29 -9.85 7.14
CA THR A 165 22.30 -8.98 6.51
C THR A 165 23.30 -8.36 7.49
N PHE A 166 23.13 -8.57 8.80
CA PHE A 166 24.05 -8.09 9.84
C PHE A 166 24.91 -9.20 10.50
N ASN A 167 24.95 -10.39 9.90
CA ASN A 167 25.91 -11.42 10.28
C ASN A 167 26.81 -11.74 9.08
N PHE A 168 27.75 -10.83 8.80
CA PHE A 168 29.01 -11.12 8.13
C PHE A 168 30.11 -10.30 8.81
#